data_AF-A0A8E0RTU1-F1
#
_entry.id   AF-A0A8E0RTU1-F1
#
_cell.length_a   1.000
_cell.length_b   1.000
_cell.length_c   1.000
_cell.angle_alpha   90.00
_cell.angle_beta   90.00
_cell.angle_gamma   90.00
#
_symmetry.space_group_name_H-M   'P 1'
#
loop_
_entity.id
_entity.type
_entity.pdbx_description
1 polymer ?
#
loop_
_entity_poly.entity_id
_entity_poly.type
_entity_poly.pdbx_seq_one_letter_code
_entity_poly.pdbx_strand_id
1 'polypeptide(L)'
;MAVSQDDEIVGKTKSVILALESLNAEQEKSLDGFRNSLGQNISGDEPEHLYAKEMLDPLGIIVQRIKNGLDDAGLLLVMHEYLQRSEAERQKLKYQARRLYQENGWLREELGNLQGLYRDSELRVVALQEKVKEYEFNAELRKFDSNEPPEQGGVGNGDAATAKTALDLGFPPDDKEDGDQDSKFYSLISCEAAKQRRFEYTELFRLTHSFVLCPR
;
A
#
# COMPACT_ATOMS: atom_id res chain seq x y z
N MET A 1 26.26 6.96 -12.70
CA MET A 1 24.93 7.56 -12.94
C MET A 1 25.06 8.45 -14.16
N ALA A 2 24.29 8.21 -15.22
CA ALA A 2 24.29 9.10 -16.37
C ALA A 2 23.65 10.42 -15.96
N VAL A 3 24.34 11.54 -16.21
CA VAL A 3 23.79 12.89 -16.03
C VAL A 3 22.58 13.01 -16.97
N SER A 4 21.44 13.49 -16.46
CA SER A 4 20.26 13.65 -17.30
C SER A 4 20.54 14.73 -18.36
N GLN A 5 19.96 14.60 -19.55
CA GLN A 5 20.12 15.59 -20.62
C GLN A 5 19.74 17.01 -20.15
N ASP A 6 18.77 17.11 -19.23
CA ASP A 6 18.32 18.37 -18.65
C ASP A 6 19.37 18.98 -17.71
N ASP A 7 20.09 18.16 -16.92
CA ASP A 7 21.16 18.64 -16.06
C ASP A 7 22.34 19.19 -16.87
N GLU A 8 22.64 18.60 -18.02
CA GLU A 8 23.67 19.10 -18.94
C GLU A 8 23.25 20.46 -19.53
N ILE A 9 21.99 20.60 -19.94
CA ILE A 9 21.43 21.87 -20.44
C ILE A 9 21.51 22.94 -19.36
N VAL A 10 21.11 22.63 -18.13
CA VAL A 10 21.21 23.56 -16.98
C VAL A 10 22.64 23.96 -16.69
N GLY A 11 23.59 23.02 -16.75
CA GLY A 11 25.02 23.32 -16.61
C GLY A 11 25.55 24.28 -17.68
N LYS A 12 25.12 24.09 -18.94
CA LYS A 12 25.42 25.01 -20.05
C LYS A 12 24.78 26.37 -19.84
N THR A 13 23.49 26.43 -19.45
CA THR A 13 22.78 27.68 -19.16
C THR A 13 23.46 28.48 -18.06
N LYS A 14 23.89 27.83 -16.97
CA LYS A 14 24.65 28.48 -15.89
C LYS A 14 25.98 29.07 -16.39
N SER A 15 26.71 28.32 -17.22
CA SER A 15 27.95 28.81 -17.84
C SER A 15 27.71 30.02 -18.75
N VAL A 16 26.62 29.99 -19.53
CA VAL A 16 26.23 31.10 -20.42
C VAL A 16 25.85 32.34 -19.61
N ILE A 17 25.11 32.19 -18.50
CA ILE A 17 24.79 33.30 -17.60
C ILE A 17 26.05 33.99 -17.11
N LEU A 18 27.03 33.24 -16.59
CA LEU A 18 28.29 33.82 -16.12
C LEU A 18 29.05 34.57 -17.23
N ALA A 19 29.08 34.00 -18.45
CA ALA A 19 29.71 34.65 -19.59
C ALA A 19 28.98 35.94 -20.01
N LEU A 20 27.64 35.92 -20.00
CA LEU A 20 26.81 37.09 -20.34
C LEU A 20 26.86 38.17 -19.25
N GLU A 21 26.96 37.80 -17.97
CA GLU A 21 27.15 38.76 -16.87
C GLU A 21 28.48 39.50 -17.01
N SER A 22 29.57 38.76 -17.30
CA SER A 22 30.88 39.35 -17.58
C SER A 22 30.82 40.29 -18.77
N LEU A 23 30.21 39.85 -19.88
CA LEU A 23 30.08 40.67 -21.08
C LEU A 23 29.22 41.92 -20.82
N ASN A 24 28.11 41.79 -20.09
CA ASN A 24 27.24 42.91 -19.74
C ASN A 24 28.01 43.98 -18.95
N ALA A 25 28.80 43.56 -17.95
CA ALA A 25 29.61 44.49 -17.16
C ALA A 25 30.64 45.24 -18.02
N GLU A 26 31.27 44.58 -18.99
CA GLU A 26 32.20 45.21 -19.94
C GLU A 26 31.49 46.19 -20.89
N GLN A 27 30.32 45.82 -21.42
CA GLN A 27 29.54 46.68 -22.31
C GLN A 27 28.97 47.90 -21.56
N GLU A 28 28.48 47.72 -20.33
CA GLU A 28 28.02 48.82 -19.46
C GLU A 28 29.16 49.79 -19.14
N LYS A 29 30.33 49.26 -18.77
CA LYS A 29 31.53 50.08 -18.54
C LYS A 29 31.94 50.88 -19.79
N SER A 30 31.87 50.26 -20.97
CA SER A 30 32.16 50.93 -22.25
C SER A 30 31.15 52.03 -22.54
N LEU A 31 29.86 51.75 -22.31
CA LEU A 31 28.75 52.68 -22.52
C LEU A 31 28.87 53.89 -21.59
N ASP A 32 29.18 53.68 -20.32
CA ASP A 32 29.46 54.76 -19.36
C ASP A 32 30.71 55.55 -19.75
N GLY A 33 31.73 54.90 -20.30
CA GLY A 33 32.88 55.57 -20.91
C GLY A 33 32.47 56.56 -22.01
N PHE A 34 31.66 56.13 -22.96
CA PHE A 34 31.16 57.00 -24.03
C PHE A 34 30.26 58.13 -23.50
N ARG A 35 29.39 57.85 -22.52
CA ARG A 35 28.57 58.89 -21.86
C ARG A 35 29.43 59.96 -21.18
N ASN A 36 30.48 59.53 -20.48
CA ASN A 36 31.39 60.44 -19.77
C ASN A 36 32.20 61.30 -20.75
N SER A 37 32.70 60.72 -21.86
CA SER A 37 33.39 61.49 -22.91
C SER A 37 32.49 62.54 -23.57
N LEU A 38 31.20 62.21 -23.76
CA LEU A 38 30.20 63.16 -24.28
C LEU A 38 29.88 64.28 -23.25
N GLY A 39 29.92 63.96 -21.95
CA GLY A 39 29.64 64.92 -20.88
C GLY A 39 30.79 65.89 -20.56
N GLN A 40 32.04 65.57 -20.94
CA GLN A 40 33.22 66.39 -20.64
C GLN A 40 33.61 67.38 -21.75
N ASN A 41 33.20 67.16 -23.00
CA ASN A 41 33.59 67.99 -24.13
C ASN A 41 32.55 69.08 -24.46
N ILE A 42 32.98 70.35 -24.43
CA ILE A 42 32.13 71.54 -24.63
C ILE A 42 32.04 71.92 -26.12
N SER A 43 32.97 71.48 -26.96
CA SER A 43 32.99 71.70 -28.42
C SER A 43 32.55 70.45 -29.17
N GLY A 44 31.30 70.43 -29.63
CA GLY A 44 30.65 69.26 -30.22
C GLY A 44 31.18 68.78 -31.59
N ASP A 45 32.14 69.49 -32.19
CA ASP A 45 32.67 69.24 -33.54
C ASP A 45 33.96 68.39 -33.59
N GLU A 46 34.47 67.94 -32.43
CA GLU A 46 35.66 67.08 -32.41
C GLU A 46 35.31 65.66 -32.91
N PRO A 47 36.09 65.06 -33.82
CA PRO A 47 35.75 63.78 -34.45
C PRO A 47 35.55 62.65 -33.43
N GLU A 48 36.27 62.67 -32.30
CA GLU A 48 36.12 61.72 -31.20
C GLU A 48 34.77 61.87 -30.47
N HIS A 49 34.25 63.09 -30.37
CA HIS A 49 32.95 63.38 -29.76
C HIS A 49 31.78 62.92 -30.64
N LEU A 50 31.85 63.14 -31.96
CA LEU A 50 30.87 62.61 -32.92
C LEU A 50 30.84 61.07 -32.90
N TYR A 51 32.02 60.43 -32.88
CA TYR A 51 32.13 58.98 -32.80
C TYR A 51 31.51 58.43 -31.50
N ALA A 52 31.80 59.04 -30.35
CA ALA A 52 31.21 58.63 -29.08
C ALA A 52 29.67 58.73 -29.08
N LYS A 53 29.11 59.75 -29.75
CA LYS A 53 27.67 59.93 -29.90
C LYS A 53 27.04 58.84 -30.78
N GLU A 54 27.66 58.52 -31.92
CA GLU A 54 27.16 57.50 -32.85
C GLU A 54 27.21 56.08 -32.25
N MET A 55 28.20 55.79 -31.39
CA MET A 55 28.35 54.48 -30.76
C MET A 55 27.41 54.22 -29.57
N LEU A 56 26.81 55.28 -29.00
CA LEU A 56 26.02 55.18 -27.77
C LEU A 56 24.73 54.38 -27.96
N ASP A 57 24.00 54.64 -29.04
CA ASP A 57 22.72 53.97 -29.32
C ASP A 57 22.90 52.47 -29.69
N PRO A 58 23.81 52.09 -30.63
CA PRO A 58 24.06 50.68 -30.92
C PRO A 58 24.52 49.89 -29.69
N LEU A 59 25.40 50.46 -28.87
CA LEU A 59 25.90 49.82 -27.66
C LEU A 59 24.79 49.67 -26.61
N GLY A 60 23.92 50.67 -26.47
CA GLY A 60 22.73 50.57 -25.61
C GLY A 60 21.79 49.43 -26.03
N ILE A 61 21.59 49.23 -27.33
CA ILE A 61 20.81 48.09 -27.85
C ILE A 61 21.47 46.75 -27.50
N ILE A 62 22.80 46.65 -27.63
CA ILE A 62 23.55 45.43 -27.28
C ILE A 62 23.41 45.11 -25.78
N VAL A 63 23.62 46.10 -24.91
CA VAL A 63 23.43 45.95 -23.46
C VAL A 63 22.02 45.46 -23.13
N GLN A 64 20.99 46.08 -23.73
CA GLN A 64 19.60 45.66 -23.50
C GLN A 64 19.36 44.21 -23.96
N ARG A 65 19.92 43.80 -25.09
CA ARG A 65 19.79 42.41 -25.58
C ARG A 65 20.47 41.41 -24.65
N ILE A 66 21.64 41.75 -24.10
CA ILE A 66 22.33 40.90 -23.13
C ILE A 66 21.49 40.75 -21.86
N LYS A 67 20.91 41.85 -21.36
CA LYS A 67 20.00 41.82 -20.20
C LYS A 67 18.78 40.93 -20.42
N ASN A 68 18.10 41.10 -21.54
CA ASN A 68 16.96 40.23 -21.88
C ASN A 68 17.38 38.75 -21.94
N GLY A 69 18.54 38.45 -22.52
CA GLY A 69 19.08 37.09 -22.57
C GLY A 69 19.44 36.52 -21.20
N LEU A 70 19.91 37.36 -20.26
CA LEU A 70 20.13 36.97 -18.87
C LEU A 70 18.82 36.67 -18.15
N ASP A 71 17.80 37.50 -18.33
CA ASP A 71 16.47 37.29 -17.75
C ASP A 71 15.83 35.98 -18.26
N ASP A 72 15.90 35.74 -19.58
CA ASP A 72 15.41 34.51 -20.20
C ASP A 72 16.15 33.26 -19.70
N ALA A 73 17.48 33.34 -19.56
CA ALA A 73 18.29 32.26 -19.01
C ALA A 73 17.98 31.99 -17.53
N GLY A 74 17.73 33.04 -16.75
CA GLY A 74 17.26 32.93 -15.36
C GLY A 74 15.90 32.25 -15.26
N LEU A 75 14.96 32.60 -16.14
CA LEU A 75 13.64 31.95 -16.23
C LEU A 75 13.77 30.45 -16.52
N LEU A 76 14.68 30.06 -17.42
CA LEU A 76 14.94 28.65 -17.72
C LEU A 76 15.40 27.86 -16.50
N LEU A 77 16.24 28.46 -15.63
CA LEU A 77 16.68 27.81 -14.39
C LEU A 77 15.53 27.64 -13.39
N VAL A 78 14.72 28.67 -13.19
CA VAL A 78 13.55 28.61 -12.30
C VAL A 78 12.53 27.58 -12.80
N MET A 79 12.30 27.54 -14.13
CA MET A 79 11.43 26.56 -14.75
C MET A 79 11.93 25.14 -14.53
N HIS A 80 13.23 24.90 -14.66
CA HIS A 80 13.83 23.60 -14.38
C HIS A 80 13.61 23.16 -12.93
N GLU A 81 13.84 24.04 -11.95
CA GLU A 81 13.59 23.74 -10.53
C GLU A 81 12.11 23.42 -10.25
N TYR A 82 11.20 24.16 -10.86
CA TYR A 82 9.77 23.90 -10.76
C TYR A 82 9.39 22.52 -11.33
N LEU A 83 9.93 22.17 -12.50
CA LEU A 83 9.71 20.86 -13.11
C LEU A 83 10.23 19.73 -12.22
N GLN A 84 11.46 19.85 -11.68
CA GLN A 84 12.01 18.86 -10.75
C GLN A 84 11.12 18.67 -9.51
N ARG A 85 10.62 19.76 -8.91
CA ARG A 85 9.70 19.69 -7.76
C ARG A 85 8.38 18.99 -8.14
N SER A 86 7.80 19.38 -9.28
CA SER A 86 6.54 18.82 -9.78
C SER A 86 6.67 17.32 -10.08
N GLU A 87 7.79 16.90 -10.67
CA GLU A 87 8.07 15.49 -10.93
C GLU A 87 8.26 14.67 -9.66
N ALA A 88 8.98 15.21 -8.67
CA ALA A 88 9.14 14.57 -7.37
C ALA A 88 7.79 14.37 -6.67
N GLU A 89 6.92 15.39 -6.69
CA GLU A 89 5.58 15.29 -6.13
C GLU A 89 4.72 14.25 -6.85
N ARG A 90 4.76 14.23 -8.20
CA ARG A 90 4.08 13.22 -9.01
C ARG A 90 4.55 11.81 -8.66
N GLN A 91 5.86 11.60 -8.49
CA GLN A 91 6.41 10.30 -8.09
C GLN A 91 5.94 9.90 -6.68
N LYS A 92 5.93 10.84 -5.73
CA LYS A 92 5.41 10.63 -4.37
C LYS A 92 3.94 10.21 -4.36
N LEU A 93 3.09 10.92 -5.10
CA LEU A 93 1.66 10.57 -5.22
C LEU A 93 1.46 9.20 -5.87
N LYS A 94 2.21 8.90 -6.92
CA LYS A 94 2.17 7.58 -7.59
C LYS A 94 2.55 6.45 -6.63
N TYR A 95 3.54 6.66 -5.77
CA TYR A 95 3.91 5.70 -4.73
C TYR A 95 2.79 5.54 -3.70
N GLN A 96 2.24 6.65 -3.18
CA GLN A 96 1.16 6.60 -2.20
C GLN A 96 -0.08 5.89 -2.74
N ALA A 97 -0.46 6.14 -3.99
CA ALA A 97 -1.57 5.46 -4.64
C ALA A 97 -1.36 3.94 -4.69
N ARG A 98 -0.15 3.48 -5.05
CA ARG A 98 0.21 2.05 -5.04
C ARG A 98 0.16 1.45 -3.64
N ARG A 99 0.71 2.15 -2.65
CA ARG A 99 0.69 1.71 -1.25
C ARG A 99 -0.74 1.54 -0.73
N LEU A 100 -1.57 2.55 -0.93
CA LEU A 100 -2.98 2.53 -0.51
C LEU A 100 -3.78 1.45 -1.24
N TYR A 101 -3.51 1.22 -2.53
CA TYR A 101 -4.15 0.13 -3.26
C TYR A 101 -3.82 -1.24 -2.65
N GLN A 102 -2.54 -1.48 -2.33
CA GLN A 102 -2.10 -2.72 -1.67
C GLN A 102 -2.72 -2.87 -0.28
N GLU A 103 -2.71 -1.80 0.53
CA GLU A 103 -3.31 -1.77 1.86
C GLU A 103 -4.83 -2.05 1.81
N ASN A 104 -5.54 -1.47 0.84
CA ASN A 104 -6.96 -1.76 0.63
C ASN A 104 -7.21 -3.21 0.21
N GLY A 105 -6.36 -3.77 -0.65
CA GLY A 105 -6.44 -5.19 -1.01
C GLY A 105 -6.26 -6.08 0.21
N TRP A 106 -5.21 -5.82 0.98
CA TRP A 106 -4.90 -6.55 2.21
C TRP A 106 -6.05 -6.47 3.24
N LEU A 107 -6.62 -5.28 3.47
CA LEU A 107 -7.76 -5.12 4.39
C LEU A 107 -9.00 -5.89 3.93
N ARG A 108 -9.24 -6.00 2.61
CA ARG A 108 -10.35 -6.80 2.08
C ARG A 108 -10.13 -8.29 2.29
N GLU A 109 -8.91 -8.77 2.08
CA GLU A 109 -8.53 -10.16 2.35
C GLU A 109 -8.68 -10.48 3.84
N GLU A 110 -8.17 -9.61 4.72
CA GLU A 110 -8.27 -9.79 6.17
C GLU A 110 -9.73 -9.79 6.65
N LEU A 111 -10.57 -8.89 6.12
CA LEU A 111 -12.00 -8.89 6.41
C LEU A 111 -12.66 -10.22 5.97
N GLY A 112 -12.33 -10.71 4.77
CA GLY A 112 -12.82 -12.00 4.28
C GLY A 112 -12.42 -13.17 5.19
N ASN A 113 -11.17 -13.18 5.66
CA ASN A 113 -10.66 -14.19 6.58
C ASN A 113 -11.43 -14.18 7.91
N LEU A 114 -11.64 -12.99 8.50
CA LEU A 114 -12.39 -12.85 9.74
C LEU A 114 -13.86 -13.27 9.59
N GLN A 115 -14.49 -12.95 8.46
CA GLN A 115 -15.84 -13.39 8.16
C GLN A 115 -15.95 -14.91 8.03
N GLY A 116 -14.93 -15.57 7.46
CA GLY A 116 -14.87 -17.03 7.40
C GLY A 116 -14.78 -17.65 8.80
N LEU A 117 -13.83 -17.18 9.62
CA LEU A 117 -13.68 -17.64 11.01
C LEU A 117 -14.94 -17.41 11.84
N TYR A 118 -15.62 -16.28 11.62
CA TYR A 118 -16.88 -15.97 12.29
C TYR A 118 -17.97 -16.99 11.92
N ARG A 119 -18.17 -17.27 10.61
CA ARG A 119 -19.13 -18.29 10.16
C ARG A 119 -18.83 -19.68 10.73
N ASP A 120 -17.56 -20.08 10.75
CA ASP A 120 -17.15 -21.36 11.33
C ASP A 120 -17.49 -21.44 12.83
N SER A 121 -17.33 -20.32 13.55
CA SER A 121 -17.72 -20.23 14.95
C SER A 121 -19.23 -20.31 15.15
N GLU A 122 -20.04 -19.68 14.29
CA GLU A 122 -21.50 -19.77 14.32
C GLU A 122 -21.98 -21.21 14.07
N LEU A 123 -21.44 -21.88 13.05
CA LEU A 123 -21.76 -23.27 12.76
C LEU A 123 -21.42 -24.18 13.94
N ARG A 124 -20.29 -23.94 14.61
CA ARG A 124 -19.90 -24.69 15.82
C ARG A 124 -20.88 -24.46 16.97
N VAL A 125 -21.36 -23.23 17.16
CA VAL A 125 -22.36 -22.93 18.20
C VAL A 125 -23.66 -23.68 17.94
N VAL A 126 -24.14 -23.72 16.69
CA VAL A 126 -25.35 -24.46 16.32
C VAL A 126 -25.18 -25.96 16.58
N ALA A 127 -24.05 -26.55 16.13
CA ALA A 127 -23.76 -27.96 16.37
C ALA A 127 -23.70 -28.32 17.86
N LEU A 128 -23.16 -27.41 18.69
CA LEU A 128 -23.16 -27.59 20.14
C LEU A 128 -24.56 -27.48 20.75
N GLN A 129 -25.39 -26.56 20.27
CA GLN A 129 -26.78 -26.43 20.71
C GLN A 129 -27.62 -27.67 20.38
N GLU A 130 -27.40 -28.28 19.21
CA GLU A 130 -28.05 -29.54 18.83
C GLU A 130 -27.64 -30.69 19.75
N LYS A 131 -26.33 -30.83 20.03
CA LYS A 131 -25.84 -31.83 20.98
C LYS A 131 -26.42 -31.64 22.39
N VAL A 132 -26.54 -30.40 22.86
CA VAL A 132 -27.17 -30.12 24.15
C VAL A 132 -28.62 -30.62 24.16
N LYS A 133 -29.40 -30.31 23.12
CA LYS A 133 -30.78 -30.81 22.99
C LYS A 133 -30.85 -32.34 22.92
N GLU A 134 -29.92 -32.96 22.21
CA GLU A 134 -29.82 -34.43 22.14
C GLU A 134 -29.55 -35.04 23.53
N TYR A 135 -28.63 -34.46 24.30
CA TYR A 135 -28.37 -34.90 25.67
C TYR A 135 -29.57 -34.68 26.60
N GLU A 136 -30.27 -33.56 26.47
CA GLU A 136 -31.50 -33.27 27.23
C GLU A 136 -32.59 -34.31 26.92
N PHE A 137 -32.82 -34.61 25.65
CA PHE A 137 -33.76 -35.64 25.21
C PHE A 137 -33.41 -37.03 25.74
N ASN A 138 -32.14 -37.43 25.63
CA ASN A 138 -31.67 -38.72 26.16
C ASN A 138 -31.80 -38.81 27.69
N ALA A 139 -31.57 -37.71 28.41
CA ALA A 139 -31.77 -37.65 29.86
C ALA A 139 -33.25 -37.78 30.23
N GLU A 140 -34.17 -37.24 29.42
CA GLU A 140 -35.62 -37.43 29.59
C GLU A 140 -36.04 -38.88 29.33
N LEU A 141 -35.55 -39.51 28.27
CA LEU A 141 -35.88 -40.90 27.92
C LEU A 141 -35.50 -41.87 29.06
N ARG A 142 -34.31 -41.68 29.65
CA ARG A 142 -33.84 -42.50 30.79
C ARG A 142 -34.71 -42.40 32.05
N LYS A 143 -35.48 -41.31 32.23
CA LYS A 143 -36.42 -41.19 33.35
C LYS A 143 -37.59 -42.18 33.22
N PHE A 144 -37.93 -42.57 32.00
CA PHE A 144 -38.98 -43.58 31.75
C PHE A 144 -38.46 -45.00 31.95
N ASP A 145 -37.22 -45.29 31.56
CA ASP A 145 -36.56 -46.58 31.88
C ASP A 145 -36.41 -46.80 33.40
N SER A 146 -36.20 -45.72 34.17
CA SER A 146 -36.06 -45.80 35.63
C SER A 146 -37.40 -45.83 36.40
N ASN A 147 -38.53 -45.63 35.70
CA ASN A 147 -39.88 -45.65 36.27
C ASN A 147 -40.61 -46.99 36.01
N GLU A 148 -39.90 -48.04 35.62
CA GLU A 148 -40.42 -49.41 35.75
C GLU A 148 -40.77 -49.66 37.24
N PRO A 149 -42.00 -50.07 37.58
CA PRO A 149 -42.30 -50.46 38.95
C PRO A 149 -41.34 -51.58 39.36
N PRO A 150 -40.93 -51.68 40.64
CA PRO A 150 -40.21 -52.86 41.08
C PRO A 150 -41.17 -54.03 40.86
N GLU A 151 -40.91 -54.86 39.85
CA GLU A 151 -41.58 -56.14 39.71
C GLU A 151 -41.20 -56.99 40.93
N GLN A 152 -42.01 -56.86 41.97
CA GLN A 152 -42.16 -57.86 42.99
C GLN A 152 -42.81 -59.09 42.36
N GLY A 153 -41.99 -60.10 42.14
CA GLY A 153 -42.43 -61.49 42.17
C GLY A 153 -42.58 -62.15 40.82
N GLY A 154 -41.59 -62.94 40.44
CA GLY A 154 -41.75 -63.90 39.35
C GLY A 154 -40.45 -64.46 38.83
N VAL A 155 -39.87 -65.43 39.54
CA VAL A 155 -38.93 -66.37 38.93
C VAL A 155 -39.67 -67.06 37.78
N GLY A 156 -39.31 -66.75 36.54
CA GLY A 156 -40.03 -67.31 35.38
C GLY A 156 -39.44 -66.92 34.03
N ASN A 157 -38.26 -67.46 33.71
CA ASN A 157 -37.76 -67.78 32.37
C ASN A 157 -38.52 -67.14 31.17
N GLY A 158 -38.03 -66.00 30.66
CA GLY A 158 -38.72 -65.16 29.69
C GLY A 158 -38.09 -65.05 28.30
N ASP A 159 -37.28 -66.02 27.85
CA ASP A 159 -36.64 -66.02 26.52
C ASP A 159 -37.60 -66.21 25.32
N ALA A 160 -38.91 -66.27 25.54
CA ALA A 160 -39.90 -66.60 24.50
C ALA A 160 -40.96 -65.53 24.23
N ALA A 161 -41.01 -64.43 25.00
CA ALA A 161 -42.06 -63.41 24.87
C ALA A 161 -41.66 -62.24 23.95
N THR A 162 -40.42 -61.76 24.04
CA THR A 162 -39.88 -60.66 23.22
C THR A 162 -39.69 -61.02 21.75
N ALA A 163 -39.42 -62.29 21.44
CA ALA A 163 -39.29 -62.77 20.06
C ALA A 163 -40.63 -62.75 19.31
N LYS A 164 -41.77 -62.90 20.01
CA LYS A 164 -43.10 -62.91 19.38
C LYS A 164 -43.58 -61.52 18.98
N THR A 165 -43.20 -60.49 19.73
CA THR A 165 -43.54 -59.10 19.41
C THR A 165 -42.66 -58.53 18.28
N ALA A 166 -41.42 -59.01 18.12
CA ALA A 166 -40.54 -58.59 17.02
C ALA A 166 -40.95 -59.20 15.66
N LEU A 167 -41.45 -60.45 15.64
CA LEU A 167 -41.91 -61.13 14.43
C LEU A 167 -43.26 -60.59 13.88
N ASP A 168 -44.10 -59.99 14.73
CA ASP A 168 -45.43 -59.45 14.35
C ASP A 168 -45.34 -58.10 13.61
N LEU A 169 -44.22 -57.37 13.74
CA LEU A 169 -44.00 -56.06 13.12
C LEU A 169 -43.23 -56.12 11.78
N GLY A 170 -42.98 -57.32 11.24
CA GLY A 170 -42.44 -57.50 9.88
C GLY A 170 -40.96 -57.13 9.70
N PHE A 171 -40.17 -57.08 10.77
CA PHE A 171 -38.72 -56.88 10.66
C PHE A 171 -38.00 -58.23 10.62
N PRO A 172 -37.10 -58.47 9.65
CA PRO A 172 -36.31 -59.68 9.61
C PRO A 172 -35.32 -59.71 10.79
N PRO A 173 -35.02 -60.90 11.35
CA PRO A 173 -34.05 -61.00 12.44
C PRO A 173 -32.66 -60.61 11.93
N ASP A 174 -32.06 -59.60 12.55
CA ASP A 174 -30.71 -59.14 12.25
C ASP A 174 -29.70 -60.26 12.52
N ASP A 175 -28.92 -60.60 11.48
CA ASP A 175 -27.67 -61.31 11.64
C ASP A 175 -26.68 -60.39 12.36
N LYS A 176 -26.12 -60.90 13.45
CA LYS A 176 -25.07 -60.23 14.22
C LYS A 176 -23.74 -60.32 13.46
N GLU A 177 -23.13 -59.18 13.16
CA GLU A 177 -21.68 -59.05 13.02
C GLU A 177 -21.23 -57.63 13.40
N ASP A 178 -20.39 -57.57 14.44
CA ASP A 178 -19.30 -56.63 14.75
C ASP A 178 -19.58 -55.11 14.67
N GLY A 179 -19.48 -54.35 15.76
CA GLY A 179 -18.26 -54.23 16.56
C GLY A 179 -17.48 -52.98 16.17
N ASP A 180 -17.82 -51.85 16.83
CA ASP A 180 -16.94 -50.71 17.13
C ASP A 180 -16.16 -50.04 15.97
N GLN A 181 -16.78 -49.09 15.26
CA GLN A 181 -16.05 -48.22 14.30
C GLN A 181 -16.41 -46.72 14.30
N ASP A 182 -17.21 -46.19 15.22
CA ASP A 182 -17.59 -44.75 15.15
C ASP A 182 -16.77 -43.80 16.05
N SER A 183 -15.79 -44.30 16.81
CA SER A 183 -15.03 -43.46 17.74
C SER A 183 -13.84 -42.70 17.13
N LYS A 184 -13.43 -42.99 15.89
CA LYS A 184 -12.16 -42.45 15.33
C LYS A 184 -12.28 -41.24 14.39
N PHE A 185 -13.47 -40.76 14.06
CA PHE A 185 -13.60 -39.66 13.08
C PHE A 185 -13.42 -38.25 13.66
N TYR A 186 -13.54 -38.05 14.97
CA TYR A 186 -13.62 -36.69 15.56
C TYR A 186 -12.33 -36.13 16.19
N SER A 187 -11.19 -36.83 16.13
CA SER A 187 -9.96 -36.41 16.85
C SER A 187 -8.86 -35.75 16.00
N LEU A 188 -9.15 -35.31 14.78
CA LEU A 188 -8.14 -34.66 13.92
C LEU A 188 -8.64 -33.29 13.42
N ILE A 189 -8.82 -32.34 14.34
CA ILE A 189 -8.76 -30.91 14.00
C ILE A 189 -7.66 -30.30 14.86
N SER A 190 -6.44 -30.43 14.33
CA SER A 190 -5.23 -29.75 14.79
C SER A 190 -5.47 -28.24 14.89
N CYS A 191 -5.64 -27.74 16.11
CA CYS A 191 -5.70 -26.31 16.41
C CYS A 191 -4.39 -25.79 17.04
N GLU A 192 -3.24 -26.30 16.58
CA GLU A 192 -1.92 -25.78 16.97
C GLU A 192 -1.25 -24.96 15.84
N ALA A 193 -1.71 -25.08 14.58
CA ALA A 193 -1.10 -24.41 13.43
C ALA A 193 -1.45 -22.91 13.27
N ALA A 194 -2.52 -22.44 13.93
CA ALA A 194 -2.99 -21.06 13.82
C ALA A 194 -2.19 -20.06 14.67
N LYS A 195 -1.46 -20.52 15.70
CA LYS A 195 -0.65 -19.63 16.55
C LYS A 195 0.74 -19.35 15.95
N GLN A 196 1.33 -20.29 15.21
CA GLN A 196 2.65 -20.10 14.59
C GLN A 196 2.61 -19.08 13.43
N ARG A 197 1.56 -19.07 12.60
CA ARG A 197 1.49 -18.16 11.43
C ARG A 197 1.19 -16.70 11.75
N ARG A 198 0.71 -16.41 12.97
CA ARG A 198 0.39 -15.05 13.41
C ARG A 198 1.62 -14.23 13.81
N PHE A 199 2.74 -14.92 14.10
CA PHE A 199 4.00 -14.29 14.52
C PHE A 199 4.93 -13.95 13.35
N GLU A 200 4.84 -14.64 12.21
CA GLU A 200 5.71 -14.40 11.04
C GLU A 200 5.26 -13.20 10.17
N TYR A 201 3.97 -12.83 10.21
CA TYR A 201 3.43 -11.75 9.37
C TYR A 201 3.80 -10.34 9.85
N THR A 202 4.01 -10.14 11.15
CA THR A 202 4.43 -8.84 11.71
C THR A 202 5.88 -8.51 11.34
N GLU A 203 6.73 -9.52 11.16
CA GLU A 203 8.13 -9.36 10.73
C GLU A 203 8.26 -9.09 9.22
N LEU A 204 7.40 -9.67 8.37
CA LEU A 204 7.38 -9.37 6.92
C LEU A 204 7.01 -7.92 6.61
N PHE A 205 6.10 -7.32 7.40
CA PHE A 205 5.77 -5.89 7.31
C PHE A 205 6.94 -5.01 7.76
N ARG A 206 7.74 -5.43 8.76
CA ARG A 206 8.97 -4.74 9.13
C ARG A 206 10.05 -4.83 8.07
N LEU A 207 10.29 -6.02 7.50
CA LEU A 207 11.33 -6.25 6.49
C LEU A 207 11.08 -5.41 5.22
N THR A 208 9.82 -5.34 4.77
CA THR A 208 9.41 -4.50 3.62
C THR A 208 9.47 -3.01 3.93
N HIS A 209 9.23 -2.58 5.18
CA HIS A 209 9.43 -1.19 5.59
C HIS A 209 10.93 -0.80 5.70
N SER A 210 11.81 -1.72 6.10
CA SER A 210 13.24 -1.42 6.28
C SER A 210 14.07 -1.39 4.98
N PHE A 211 13.63 -2.03 3.89
CA PHE A 211 14.40 -2.04 2.64
C PHE A 211 14.30 -0.75 1.80
N VAL A 212 13.41 0.18 2.12
CA VAL A 212 13.17 1.42 1.34
C VAL A 212 13.69 2.69 2.05
N LEU A 213 14.24 2.55 3.26
CA LEU A 213 14.83 3.67 4.03
C LEU A 213 16.32 3.91 3.74
N CYS A 214 16.90 3.31 2.71
CA CYS A 214 18.30 3.56 2.32
C CYS A 214 18.32 4.39 1.03
N PRO A 215 18.46 5.73 1.10
CA PRO A 215 18.76 6.53 -0.06
C PRO A 215 20.25 6.33 -0.40
N ARG A 216 20.52 5.93 -1.64
CA ARG A 216 21.79 6.24 -2.31
C ARG A 216 21.56 7.41 -3.23
#